data_AF-A0AAN8E3D9-F1
#
_entry.id   AF-A0AAN8E3D9-F1
#
_cell.length_a   1.000
_cell.length_b   1.000
_cell.length_c   1.000
_cell.angle_alpha   90.00
_cell.angle_beta   90.00
_cell.angle_gamma   90.00
#
_symmetry.space_group_name_H-M   'P 1'
#
loop_
_entity.id
_entity.type
_entity.pdbx_description
1 polymer ?
#
loop_
_entity_poly.entity_id
_entity_poly.type
_entity_poly.pdbx_seq_one_letter_code
_entity_poly.pdbx_strand_id
1 'polypeptide(L)' 'MEITLDLPKVCSMSECQLRISKDDVLLEVEDVYYLLLELPKPVIEDTASAIFNKKNRTLTLSVDVFL' A
#
# COMPACT_ATOMS: atom_id res chain seq x y z
N MET A 1 8.39 -3.63 8.19
CA MET A 1 7.99 -2.22 7.98
C MET A 1 6.48 -2.17 7.81
N GLU A 2 5.85 -1.08 8.26
CA GLU A 2 4.40 -0.90 8.13
C GLU A 2 4.09 0.49 7.56
N ILE A 3 3.14 0.55 6.61
CA ILE A 3 2.63 1.78 6.02
C ILE A 3 1.12 1.75 6.14
N THR A 4 0.53 2.82 6.67
CA THR A 4 -0.92 2.93 6.83
C THR A 4 -1.42 4.16 6.09
N LEU A 5 -2.41 3.97 5.22
CA LEU A 5 -2.98 5.00 4.35
C LEU A 5 -4.48 5.13 4.63
N ASP A 6 -4.93 6.35 4.88
CA ASP A 6 -6.36 6.66 4.94
C ASP A 6 -6.89 6.91 3.53
N LEU A 7 -7.88 6.12 3.12
CA LEU A 7 -8.48 6.13 1.79
C LEU A 7 -10.00 6.34 1.92
N PRO A 8 -10.47 7.47 2.47
CA PRO A 8 -11.88 7.67 2.85
C PRO A 8 -12.88 7.55 1.68
N LYS A 9 -12.42 7.65 0.44
CA LYS A 9 -13.22 7.56 -0.79
C LYS A 9 -13.25 6.15 -1.41
N VAL A 10 -12.45 5.22 -0.92
CA VAL A 10 -12.34 3.86 -1.47
C VAL A 10 -13.35 2.93 -0.78
N CYS A 11 -14.17 2.23 -1.56
CA CYS A 11 -15.16 1.32 -0.98
C CYS A 11 -14.66 -0.13 -0.81
N SER A 12 -13.75 -0.55 -1.68
CA SER A 12 -13.25 -1.91 -1.83
C SER A 12 -11.81 -1.93 -2.33
N MET A 13 -11.03 -2.93 -1.93
CA MET A 13 -9.66 -3.12 -2.43
C MET A 13 -9.60 -3.41 -3.94
N SER A 14 -10.70 -3.88 -4.53
CA SER A 14 -10.81 -4.10 -5.98
C SER A 14 -10.71 -2.81 -6.81
N GLU A 15 -10.91 -1.65 -6.19
CA GLU A 15 -10.76 -0.33 -6.82
C GLU A 15 -9.29 0.13 -6.83
N CYS A 16 -8.42 -0.55 -6.08
CA CYS A 16 -7.02 -0.20 -5.93
C CYS A 16 -6.15 -1.06 -6.84
N GLN A 17 -5.23 -0.43 -7.55
CA GLN A 17 -4.03 -1.09 -8.06
C GLN A 17 -2.88 -0.79 -7.10
N LEU A 18 -2.40 -1.83 -6.41
CA LEU A 18 -1.28 -1.75 -5.49
C LEU A 18 -0.09 -2.52 -6.08
N ARG A 19 1.07 -1.87 -6.14
CA ARG A 19 2.34 -2.49 -6.52
C ARG A 19 3.38 -2.15 -5.48
N ILE A 20 4.15 -3.14 -5.09
CA ILE A 20 5.24 -3.01 -4.14
C ILE A 20 6.47 -3.53 -4.86
N SER A 21 7.51 -2.71 -4.94
CA SER A 21 8.82 -3.10 -5.43
C SER A 21 9.83 -3.02 -4.29
N LYS A 22 11.07 -3.44 -4.57
CA LYS A 22 12.17 -3.35 -3.64
C LYS A 22 12.31 -1.97 -3.01
N ASP A 23 12.15 -0.90 -3.78
CA ASP A 23 12.53 0.44 -3.38
C ASP A 23 11.35 1.42 -3.32
N ASP A 24 10.16 1.02 -3.78
CA ASP A 24 8.97 1.88 -3.78
C ASP A 24 7.65 1.13 -3.57
N VAL A 25 6.60 1.91 -3.30
CA VAL A 25 5.21 1.47 -3.30
C VAL A 25 4.40 2.41 -4.19
N LEU A 26 3.62 1.83 -5.10
CA LEU A 26 2.66 2.53 -5.94
C LEU A 26 1.23 2.12 -5.57
N LEU A 27 0.39 3.10 -5.28
CA LEU A 27 -1.06 2.93 -5.12
C LEU A 27 -1.78 3.84 -6.10
N GLU A 28 -2.60 3.24 -6.95
CA GLU A 28 -3.50 3.95 -7.87
C GLU A 28 -4.95 3.55 -7.57
N VAL A 29 -5.81 4.56 -7.51
CA VAL A 29 -7.26 4.42 -7.49
C VAL A 29 -7.78 5.36 -8.56
N GLU A 30 -8.37 4.80 -9.62
CA GLU A 30 -8.82 5.53 -10.82
C GLU A 30 -9.61 6.79 -10.44
N ASP A 31 -9.19 7.95 -10.96
CA ASP A 31 -9.76 9.28 -10.71
C ASP A 31 -9.84 9.74 -9.25
N VAL A 32 -9.23 9.03 -8.29
CA VAL A 32 -9.34 9.35 -6.86
C VAL A 32 -7.97 9.58 -6.21
N TYR A 33 -7.04 8.64 -6.32
CA TYR A 33 -5.75 8.71 -5.64
C TYR A 33 -4.62 8.19 -6.54
N TYR A 34 -3.48 8.88 -6.48
CA TYR A 34 -2.21 8.42 -7.04
C TYR A 34 -1.13 8.69 -5.99
N LEU A 35 -0.44 7.64 -5.56
CA LEU A 35 0.65 7.71 -4.61
C LEU A 35 1.82 6.87 -5.11
N LEU A 36 2.96 7.52 -5.31
CA LEU A 36 4.26 6.86 -5.43
C LEU A 36 5.09 7.24 -4.20
N LEU A 37 5.47 6.23 -3.42
CA LEU A 37 6.22 6.40 -2.18
C LEU A 37 7.55 5.65 -2.29
N GLU A 38 8.66 6.40 -2.31
CA GLU A 38 9.99 5.82 -2.17
C GLU A 38 10.19 5.31 -0.73
N LEU A 39 10.71 4.09 -0.62
CA LEU A 39 10.94 3.44 0.66
C LEU A 39 12.30 3.86 1.23
N PRO A 40 12.39 4.11 2.55
CA PRO A 40 13.65 4.51 3.17
C PRO A 40 14.68 3.37 3.20
N LYS A 41 14.25 2.13 2.96
CA LYS A 41 15.07 0.92 2.94
C LYS A 41 14.49 -0.08 1.93
N PRO A 42 15.34 -0.89 1.29
CA PRO A 42 14.88 -1.92 0.39
C PRO A 42 14.09 -3.01 1.14
N VAL A 43 13.06 -3.55 0.50
CA VAL A 43 12.15 -4.56 1.07
C VAL A 43 12.19 -5.90 0.34
N ILE A 44 11.77 -6.96 1.03
CA ILE A 44 11.62 -8.31 0.46
C ILE A 44 10.19 -8.41 -0.10
N GLU A 45 10.02 -8.13 -1.39
CA GLU A 45 8.72 -8.01 -2.07
C GLU A 45 7.76 -9.18 -1.79
N ASP A 46 8.28 -10.41 -1.82
CA ASP A 46 7.49 -11.65 -1.61
C ASP A 46 6.88 -11.78 -0.20
N THR A 47 7.35 -10.98 0.77
CA THR A 47 6.81 -10.96 2.13
C THR A 47 5.66 -9.97 2.30
N ALA A 48 5.37 -9.18 1.26
CA ALA A 48 4.40 -8.11 1.36
C ALA A 48 2.97 -8.64 1.53
N SER A 49 2.23 -7.99 2.42
CA SER A 49 0.80 -8.21 2.61
C SER A 49 0.08 -6.88 2.77
N ALA A 50 -1.20 -6.87 2.40
CA ALA A 50 -2.04 -5.68 2.43
C ALA A 50 -3.42 -6.03 2.98
N ILE A 51 -3.89 -5.25 3.95
CA ILE A 51 -5.20 -5.44 4.57
C ILE A 51 -5.98 -4.13 4.48
N PHE A 52 -7.14 -4.18 3.81
CA PHE A 52 -8.05 -3.04 3.75
C PHE A 52 -9.19 -3.18 4.77
N ASN A 53 -9.25 -2.25 5.71
CA ASN A 53 -10.34 -2.16 6.67
C ASN A 53 -11.49 -1.32 6.08
N LYS A 54 -12.57 -1.98 5.65
CA LYS A 54 -13.75 -1.32 5.06
C LYS A 54 -14.46 -0.36 6.02
N LYS A 55 -14.43 -0.62 7.34
CA LYS A 55 -15.11 0.22 8.33
C LYS A 55 -14.38 1.55 8.50
N ASN A 56 -13.06 1.48 8.62
CA ASN A 56 -12.23 2.66 8.88
C ASN A 56 -11.73 3.33 7.59
N ARG A 57 -11.91 2.66 6.44
CA ARG A 57 -11.41 3.10 5.12
C ARG A 57 -9.89 3.25 5.10
N THR A 58 -9.19 2.32 5.74
CA THR A 58 -7.73 2.37 5.91
C THR A 58 -7.09 1.15 5.26
N LEU A 59 -6.01 1.37 4.51
CA LEU A 59 -5.15 0.31 3.96
C LEU A 59 -3.87 0.22 4.81
N THR A 60 -3.59 -0.94 5.36
CA THR A 60 -2.33 -1.24 6.05
C THR A 60 -1.51 -2.18 5.18
N LEU A 61 -0.28 -1.78 4.89
CA LEU A 61 0.74 -2.56 4.18
C LEU A 61 1.80 -3.00 5.17
N SER A 62 2.14 -4.28 5.14
CA SER A 62 3.20 -4.87 5.96
C SER A 62 4.17 -5.63 5.06
N VAL A 63 5.47 -5.35 5.21
CA VAL A 63 6.53 -5.98 4.39
C VAL A 63 7.84 -6.05 5.18
N ASP A 64 8.61 -7.11 5.01
CA ASP A 64 9.92 -7.24 5.64
C ASP A 64 10.97 -6.39 4.91
N VAL A 65 11.92 -5.86 5.68
CA VAL A 65 13.04 -5.07 5.16
C VAL A 65 14.29 -5.93 5.11
N PHE A 66 15.19 -5.66 4.16
CA PHE A 66 16.54 -6.19 4.25
C PHE A 66 17.24 -5.58 5.49
N LEU A 67 17.86 -6.43 6.31
CA LEU A 67 18.59 -6.04 7.53
C LEU A 67 19.89 -5.30 7.20
#